data_AF-A0A6A3M8D9-F1
#
_entry.id   AF-A0A6A3M8D9-F1
#
_cell.length_a   1.000
_cell.length_b   1.000
_cell.length_c   1.000
_cell.angle_alpha   90.00
_cell.angle_beta   90.00
_cell.angle_gamma   90.00
#
_symmetry.space_group_name_H-M   'P 1'
#
loop_
_entity.id
_entity.type
_entity.pdbx_description
1 polymer ?
#
loop_
_entity_poly.entity_id
_entity_poly.type
_entity_poly.pdbx_seq_one_letter_code
_entity_poly.pdbx_strand_id
1 'polypeptide(L)'
;MQSMDCIRANGNGMTSWIRGCRDVGGEDALRNLYSGDGVVAILLVYVDDLIRATNNESWKVVFFEDLNGKYGIKDQGRLREYLGIQVDWTEEGVFLHQTKYAKDVLKRFGYGDAYGCRSPTDPTTKMSACTAAEDVKAIGIEYIAVNGSLMYVATSTRPDLAYPVGYLSRFVGNPTVQHGGALKCVLRYVVATTDHGIYFKKPRGDQLEKLRSITVDGYCDSDSGNRPDNRKSVTGYVMMVASGPVAWTARRQSVVAQSTAEAEYVASCEACMEGKSLINILTELLPAVGTNFTLGVDNQAALALASNPTYSRKTRHIDLQFHYVREQVKEKAVKIWKVNGEVNPADSLTKPLGFPRLAKLKALVGMKPDLQPTPREQRRSQYQATKQQRDDDHAEAAHSQFRGALRASSEGGC
;
A
#
# COMPACT_ATOMS: atom_id res chain seq x y z
N MET A 1 1.80 -5.41 19.41
CA MET A 1 3.23 -5.80 19.46
C MET A 1 4.04 -4.62 19.97
N GLN A 2 5.04 -4.89 20.81
CA GLN A 2 5.90 -3.90 21.47
C GLN A 2 7.20 -3.64 20.69
N SER A 3 7.74 -4.64 19.98
CA SER A 3 8.96 -4.51 19.18
C SER A 3 8.89 -5.30 17.87
N MET A 4 9.61 -4.81 16.86
CA MET A 4 9.82 -5.45 15.56
C MET A 4 11.25 -5.16 15.09
N ASP A 5 12.08 -6.20 15.01
CA ASP A 5 13.53 -6.09 14.85
C ASP A 5 14.03 -6.93 13.67
N CYS A 6 15.13 -6.50 13.05
CA CYS A 6 15.78 -7.19 11.93
C CYS A 6 17.00 -7.97 12.40
N ILE A 7 17.25 -9.08 11.71
CA ILE A 7 18.22 -10.08 12.11
C ILE A 7 18.93 -10.56 10.85
N ARG A 8 20.25 -10.72 10.89
CA ARG A 8 21.03 -11.25 9.77
C ARG A 8 21.89 -12.42 10.23
N ALA A 9 21.74 -13.56 9.58
CA ALA A 9 22.52 -14.77 9.84
C ALA A 9 23.79 -14.80 9.00
N ASN A 10 24.88 -15.28 9.59
CA ASN A 10 26.12 -15.61 8.89
C ASN A 10 26.21 -17.13 8.77
N GLY A 11 25.50 -17.75 7.82
CA GLY A 11 25.74 -19.14 7.41
C GLY A 11 24.58 -20.14 7.58
N ASN A 12 24.75 -21.29 6.92
CA ASN A 12 23.78 -22.37 6.79
C ASN A 12 23.60 -23.16 8.11
N GLY A 13 22.64 -22.77 8.95
CA GLY A 13 22.31 -23.50 10.18
C GLY A 13 20.92 -23.28 10.79
N MET A 14 20.08 -22.41 10.23
CA MET A 14 18.82 -21.97 10.88
C MET A 14 17.72 -23.04 10.99
N THR A 15 17.77 -24.12 10.21
CA THR A 15 16.65 -25.06 10.05
C THR A 15 16.36 -25.94 11.28
N SER A 16 17.34 -26.22 12.16
CA SER A 16 17.10 -27.04 13.36
C SER A 16 16.43 -26.27 14.51
N TRP A 17 16.54 -24.94 14.51
CA TRP A 17 16.06 -24.07 15.60
C TRP A 17 14.57 -23.73 15.48
N ILE A 18 14.02 -23.77 14.27
CA ILE A 18 12.60 -23.49 13.98
C ILE A 18 11.64 -24.53 14.58
N ARG A 19 12.14 -25.68 15.08
CA ARG A 19 11.32 -26.79 15.62
C ARG A 19 10.38 -26.44 16.78
N GLY A 20 10.60 -25.33 17.48
CA GLY A 20 9.70 -24.85 18.55
C GLY A 20 8.64 -23.86 18.06
N CYS A 21 8.78 -23.32 16.86
CA CYS A 21 7.80 -22.43 16.25
C CYS A 21 6.83 -23.24 15.40
N ARG A 22 5.57 -22.81 15.37
CA ARG A 22 4.58 -23.42 14.50
C ARG A 22 4.68 -22.79 13.12
N ASP A 23 4.67 -23.65 12.10
CA ASP A 23 4.56 -23.24 10.71
C ASP A 23 3.17 -22.64 10.48
N VAL A 24 3.12 -21.56 9.70
CA VAL A 24 1.85 -20.95 9.25
C VAL A 24 1.53 -21.55 7.88
N GLY A 25 0.54 -22.44 7.81
CA GLY A 25 0.18 -23.21 6.61
C GLY A 25 -0.24 -22.38 5.39
N GLY A 26 -0.41 -21.06 5.56
CA GLY A 26 -0.67 -20.10 4.47
C GLY A 26 0.55 -19.34 3.94
N GLU A 27 1.72 -19.42 4.58
CA GLU A 27 2.93 -18.71 4.16
C GLU A 27 4.19 -19.38 4.72
N ASP A 28 4.99 -20.01 3.84
CA ASP A 28 6.14 -20.84 4.23
C ASP A 28 7.24 -20.07 4.98
N ALA A 29 7.35 -18.76 4.74
CA ALA A 29 8.32 -17.88 5.40
C ALA A 29 7.88 -17.45 6.81
N LEU A 30 6.61 -17.63 7.18
CA LEU A 30 6.06 -17.19 8.46
C LEU A 30 6.01 -18.32 9.48
N ARG A 31 6.40 -17.96 10.70
CA ARG A 31 6.42 -18.82 11.88
C ARG A 31 5.85 -18.04 13.06
N ASN A 32 5.14 -18.72 13.95
CA ASN A 32 4.69 -18.12 15.20
C ASN A 32 5.11 -18.95 16.42
N LEU A 33 5.18 -18.29 17.56
CA LEU A 33 5.43 -18.91 18.85
C LEU A 33 4.50 -18.30 19.89
N TYR A 34 3.81 -19.18 20.59
CA TYR A 34 2.90 -18.90 21.68
C TYR A 34 3.39 -19.59 22.95
N SER A 35 3.78 -18.82 23.96
CA SER A 35 4.05 -19.37 25.29
C SER A 35 2.76 -19.42 26.12
N GLY A 36 2.65 -20.40 27.04
CA GLY A 36 1.57 -20.48 28.01
C GLY A 36 1.43 -19.22 28.90
N ASP A 37 2.51 -18.44 29.01
CA ASP A 37 2.56 -17.19 29.79
C ASP A 37 2.07 -15.95 29.01
N GLY A 38 1.44 -16.12 27.85
CA GLY A 38 0.88 -15.03 27.04
C GLY A 38 1.88 -14.29 26.14
N VAL A 39 3.11 -14.81 26.00
CA VAL A 39 4.09 -14.30 25.03
C VAL A 39 3.68 -14.71 23.62
N VAL A 40 3.63 -13.73 22.73
CA VAL A 40 3.41 -13.88 21.30
C VAL A 40 4.66 -13.42 20.56
N ALA A 41 5.19 -14.27 19.69
CA ALA A 41 6.26 -13.93 18.77
C ALA A 41 5.89 -14.38 17.36
N ILE A 42 6.11 -13.48 16.39
CA ILE A 42 6.01 -13.76 14.96
C ILE A 42 7.42 -13.63 14.38
N LEU A 43 7.78 -14.60 13.56
CA LEU A 43 9.08 -14.70 12.90
C LEU A 43 8.82 -14.82 11.40
N LEU A 44 9.45 -13.96 10.63
CA LEU A 44 9.48 -14.03 9.16
C LEU A 44 10.92 -14.34 8.75
N VAL A 45 11.12 -15.48 8.12
CA VAL A 45 12.44 -15.96 7.68
C VAL A 45 12.55 -15.75 6.18
N TYR A 46 13.60 -15.06 5.74
CA TYR A 46 13.92 -14.88 4.33
C TYR A 46 15.41 -15.02 4.07
N VAL A 47 15.81 -16.18 3.55
CA VAL A 47 17.22 -16.52 3.31
C VAL A 47 18.05 -16.29 4.58
N ASP A 48 18.90 -15.26 4.59
CA ASP A 48 19.77 -14.90 5.72
C ASP A 48 19.14 -13.84 6.64
N ASP A 49 18.04 -13.21 6.22
CA ASP A 49 17.36 -12.16 6.98
C ASP A 49 16.19 -12.75 7.77
N LEU A 50 16.04 -12.33 9.02
CA LEU A 50 14.93 -12.71 9.87
C LEU A 50 14.30 -11.45 10.47
N ILE A 51 12.99 -11.30 10.31
CA ILE A 51 12.22 -10.26 10.99
C ILE A 51 11.50 -10.92 12.15
N ARG A 52 11.53 -10.26 13.30
CA ARG A 52 10.87 -10.76 14.49
C ARG A 52 10.00 -9.67 15.09
N ALA A 53 8.76 -10.02 15.44
CA ALA A 53 7.83 -9.12 16.12
C ALA A 53 7.24 -9.80 17.36
N THR A 54 7.12 -9.07 18.48
CA THR A 54 6.63 -9.65 19.75
C THR A 54 5.78 -8.68 20.56
N ASN A 55 5.13 -9.19 21.61
CA ASN A 55 4.58 -8.40 22.71
C ASN A 55 5.44 -8.39 24.00
N ASN A 56 6.60 -9.08 24.06
CA ASN A 56 7.43 -9.16 25.27
C ASN A 56 8.92 -8.87 24.97
N GLU A 57 9.41 -7.74 25.49
CA GLU A 57 10.79 -7.29 25.30
C GLU A 57 11.81 -8.07 26.14
N SER A 58 11.46 -8.52 27.34
CA SER A 58 12.38 -9.32 28.16
C SER A 58 12.64 -10.69 27.51
N TRP A 59 11.58 -11.32 26.99
CA TRP A 59 11.69 -12.56 26.22
C TRP A 59 12.52 -12.36 24.94
N LYS A 60 12.44 -11.18 24.32
CA LYS A 60 13.27 -10.81 23.16
C LYS A 60 14.75 -10.92 23.46
N VAL A 61 15.20 -10.29 24.54
CA VAL A 61 16.62 -10.18 24.87
C VAL A 61 17.21 -11.58 25.08
N VAL A 62 16.54 -12.40 25.91
CA VAL A 62 16.96 -13.78 26.18
C VAL A 62 17.02 -14.60 24.89
N PHE A 63 15.98 -14.49 24.06
CA PHE A 63 15.92 -15.18 22.77
C PHE A 63 17.08 -14.79 21.84
N PHE A 64 17.48 -13.52 21.81
CA PHE A 64 18.59 -13.06 20.98
C PHE A 64 19.94 -13.49 21.51
N GLU A 65 20.12 -13.52 22.84
CA GLU A 65 21.33 -14.07 23.45
C GLU A 65 21.52 -15.55 23.08
N ASP A 66 20.43 -16.33 23.08
CA ASP A 66 20.43 -17.74 22.65
C ASP A 66 20.79 -17.90 21.17
N LEU A 67 20.20 -17.07 20.29
CA LEU A 67 20.48 -17.10 18.85
C LEU A 67 21.93 -16.68 18.54
N ASN A 68 22.41 -15.64 19.19
CA ASN A 68 23.78 -15.17 19.05
C ASN A 68 24.77 -16.24 19.53
N GLY A 69 24.50 -16.87 20.68
CA GLY A 69 25.32 -17.94 21.24
C GLY A 69 25.42 -19.18 20.34
N LYS A 70 24.33 -19.55 19.66
CA LYS A 70 24.28 -20.76 18.81
C LYS A 70 24.73 -20.53 17.36
N TYR A 71 24.39 -19.38 16.78
CA TYR A 71 24.52 -19.14 15.33
C TYR A 71 25.30 -17.85 14.98
N GLY A 72 25.77 -17.10 15.99
CA GLY A 72 26.45 -15.81 15.75
C GLY A 72 25.54 -14.73 15.19
N ILE A 73 24.22 -14.90 15.35
CA ILE A 73 23.19 -13.99 14.85
C ILE A 73 23.09 -12.78 15.78
N LYS A 74 23.24 -11.57 15.22
CA LYS A 74 23.14 -10.31 15.99
C LYS A 74 21.80 -9.62 15.77
N ASP A 75 21.24 -9.11 16.87
CA ASP A 75 20.12 -8.17 16.83
C ASP A 75 20.58 -6.85 16.21
N GLN A 76 19.94 -6.41 15.13
CA GLN A 76 20.19 -5.11 14.51
C GLN A 76 19.30 -4.01 15.08
N GLY A 77 18.53 -4.33 16.11
CA GLY A 77 17.53 -3.47 16.71
C GLY A 77 16.34 -3.27 15.77
N ARG A 78 15.64 -2.15 16.02
CA ARG A 78 14.36 -1.85 15.38
C ARG A 78 14.48 -1.86 13.87
N LEU A 79 13.57 -2.57 13.20
CA LEU A 79 13.51 -2.70 11.75
C LEU A 79 13.51 -1.33 11.06
N ARG A 80 14.53 -1.02 10.26
CA ARG A 80 14.61 0.23 9.47
C ARG A 80 14.62 0.00 7.97
N GLU A 81 15.13 -1.13 7.53
CA GLU A 81 15.18 -1.50 6.11
C GLU A 81 15.06 -3.02 6.01
N TYR A 82 14.28 -3.50 5.05
CA TYR A 82 14.16 -4.93 4.72
C TYR A 82 13.86 -5.09 3.25
N LEU A 83 14.69 -5.88 2.55
CA LEU A 83 14.59 -6.06 1.10
C LEU A 83 14.36 -4.71 0.39
N GLY A 84 15.22 -3.72 0.64
CA GLY A 84 15.12 -2.39 0.02
C GLY A 84 13.88 -1.55 0.37
N ILE A 85 12.99 -2.02 1.25
CA ILE A 85 11.86 -1.27 1.81
C ILE A 85 12.32 -0.61 3.10
N GLN A 86 12.21 0.72 3.16
CA GLN A 86 12.52 1.53 4.32
C GLN A 86 11.30 1.63 5.25
N VAL A 87 11.54 1.54 6.55
CA VAL A 87 10.52 1.49 7.60
C VAL A 87 10.77 2.63 8.59
N ASP A 88 9.89 3.63 8.55
CA ASP A 88 9.91 4.74 9.48
C ASP A 88 8.84 4.55 10.56
N TRP A 89 9.30 4.46 11.81
CA TRP A 89 8.44 4.29 12.95
C TRP A 89 8.12 5.63 13.59
N THR A 90 6.83 5.87 13.82
CA THR A 90 6.34 7.05 14.52
C THR A 90 5.47 6.64 15.71
N GLU A 91 5.17 7.58 16.60
CA GLU A 91 4.20 7.33 17.68
C GLU A 91 2.80 7.02 17.13
N GLU A 92 2.49 7.58 15.96
CA GLU A 92 1.18 7.52 15.34
C GLU A 92 0.97 6.31 14.42
N GLY A 93 2.03 5.57 14.07
CA GLY A 93 1.99 4.53 13.04
C GLY A 93 3.34 4.18 12.43
N VAL A 94 3.29 3.42 11.34
CA VAL A 94 4.46 2.92 10.59
C VAL A 94 4.34 3.38 9.14
N PHE A 95 5.42 3.92 8.59
CA PHE A 95 5.51 4.34 7.19
C PHE A 95 6.48 3.45 6.43
N LEU A 96 6.01 2.81 5.36
CA LEU A 96 6.80 1.97 4.46
C LEU A 96 7.02 2.70 3.15
N HIS A 97 8.27 2.87 2.74
CA HIS A 97 8.61 3.57 1.51
C HIS A 97 9.88 3.03 0.87
N GLN A 98 10.11 3.35 -0.41
CA GLN A 98 11.29 2.92 -1.17
C GLN A 98 11.98 4.12 -1.80
N THR A 99 12.09 5.23 -1.07
CA THR A 99 12.60 6.49 -1.60
C THR A 99 14.03 6.37 -2.12
N LYS A 100 14.90 5.62 -1.42
CA LYS A 100 16.27 5.35 -1.87
C LYS A 100 16.27 4.62 -3.22
N TYR A 101 15.57 3.50 -3.31
CA TYR A 101 15.49 2.72 -4.56
C TYR A 101 14.84 3.53 -5.70
N ALA A 102 13.77 4.29 -5.41
CA ALA A 102 13.14 5.15 -6.41
C ALA A 102 14.12 6.20 -6.96
N LYS A 103 14.94 6.84 -6.10
CA LYS A 103 15.99 7.77 -6.54
C LYS A 103 17.06 7.07 -7.39
N ASP A 104 17.46 5.86 -7.02
CA ASP A 104 18.45 5.09 -7.77
C ASP A 104 17.93 4.71 -9.16
N VAL A 105 16.66 4.29 -9.27
CA VAL A 105 15.98 4.04 -10.55
C VAL A 105 15.93 5.31 -11.39
N LEU A 106 15.50 6.43 -10.81
CA LEU A 106 15.43 7.71 -11.53
C LEU A 106 16.82 8.14 -12.03
N LYS A 107 17.85 8.04 -11.20
CA LYS A 107 19.23 8.37 -11.59
C LYS A 107 19.74 7.45 -12.70
N ARG A 108 19.53 6.13 -12.56
CA ARG A 108 19.96 5.11 -13.52
C ARG A 108 19.43 5.38 -14.93
N PHE A 109 18.18 5.82 -15.04
CA PHE A 109 17.53 6.05 -16.33
C PHE A 109 17.52 7.51 -16.80
N GLY A 110 18.28 8.40 -16.13
CA GLY A 110 18.43 9.80 -16.56
C GLY A 110 17.27 10.73 -16.17
N TYR A 111 16.50 10.40 -15.14
CA TYR A 111 15.36 11.16 -14.63
C TYR A 111 15.60 11.82 -13.26
N GLY A 112 16.83 11.79 -12.74
CA GLY A 112 17.17 12.37 -11.42
C GLY A 112 16.79 13.86 -11.28
N ASP A 113 16.98 14.64 -12.35
CA ASP A 113 16.69 16.09 -12.40
C ASP A 113 15.50 16.44 -13.30
N ALA A 114 14.70 15.45 -13.69
CA ALA A 114 13.57 15.67 -14.60
C ALA A 114 12.43 16.44 -13.93
N TYR A 115 11.62 17.15 -14.71
CA TYR A 115 10.41 17.78 -14.19
C TYR A 115 9.34 16.73 -13.88
N GLY A 116 8.83 16.73 -12.65
CA GLY A 116 7.77 15.82 -12.24
C GLY A 116 6.44 16.01 -13.01
N CYS A 117 5.60 14.98 -13.02
CA CYS A 117 4.22 15.07 -13.49
C CYS A 117 3.23 14.61 -12.40
N ARG A 118 1.97 15.07 -12.49
CA ARG A 118 0.98 14.85 -11.42
C ARG A 118 0.19 13.54 -11.57
N SER A 119 0.22 12.92 -12.74
CA SER A 119 -0.51 11.69 -13.04
C SER A 119 0.38 10.74 -13.82
N PRO A 120 0.42 9.43 -13.48
CA PRO A 120 1.21 8.45 -14.22
C PRO A 120 0.57 8.05 -15.56
N THR A 121 -0.72 8.32 -15.74
CA THR A 121 -1.49 7.95 -16.94
C THR A 121 -2.30 9.13 -17.45
N ASP A 122 -2.46 9.19 -18.77
CA ASP A 122 -3.42 10.06 -19.43
C ASP A 122 -4.75 9.31 -19.64
N PRO A 123 -5.87 9.76 -19.06
CA PRO A 123 -7.19 9.15 -19.25
C PRO A 123 -7.68 9.09 -20.70
N THR A 124 -7.13 9.93 -21.57
CA THR A 124 -7.54 10.02 -22.98
C THR A 124 -6.74 9.09 -23.91
N THR A 125 -5.59 8.61 -23.46
CA THR A 125 -4.68 7.82 -24.29
C THR A 125 -5.07 6.34 -24.24
N LYS A 126 -5.50 5.78 -25.39
CA LYS A 126 -5.69 4.34 -25.58
C LYS A 126 -4.55 3.77 -26.42
N MET A 127 -3.82 2.79 -25.87
CA MET A 127 -2.71 2.13 -26.56
C MET A 127 -3.09 0.69 -26.94
N SER A 128 -2.79 0.31 -28.17
CA SER A 128 -2.99 -1.02 -28.73
C SER A 128 -1.66 -1.69 -29.05
N ALA A 129 -1.65 -3.03 -29.11
CA ALA A 129 -0.48 -3.74 -29.60
C ALA A 129 -0.24 -3.38 -31.08
N CYS A 130 1.01 -3.05 -31.42
CA CYS A 130 1.40 -2.88 -32.82
C CYS A 130 1.95 -4.21 -33.35
N THR A 131 1.57 -4.56 -34.59
CA THR A 131 2.07 -5.75 -35.29
C THR A 131 3.37 -5.47 -36.06
N ALA A 132 3.65 -4.20 -36.37
CA ALA A 132 4.92 -3.79 -36.95
C ALA A 132 5.95 -3.58 -35.83
N ALA A 133 7.14 -4.14 -36.00
CA ALA A 133 8.27 -3.84 -35.13
C ALA A 133 8.74 -2.41 -35.41
N GLU A 134 8.76 -1.57 -34.37
CA GLU A 134 9.41 -0.25 -34.44
C GLU A 134 10.90 -0.37 -34.11
N ASP A 135 11.69 0.57 -34.62
CA ASP A 135 13.10 0.66 -34.25
C ASP A 135 13.21 0.93 -32.74
N VAL A 136 13.88 0.04 -32.01
CA VAL A 136 14.15 0.17 -30.57
C VAL A 136 14.80 1.51 -30.24
N LYS A 137 15.64 2.05 -31.14
CA LYS A 137 16.23 3.38 -30.97
C LYS A 137 15.20 4.50 -30.98
N ALA A 138 14.13 4.38 -31.77
CA ALA A 138 13.07 5.37 -31.85
C ALA A 138 12.27 5.48 -30.54
N ILE A 139 12.16 4.39 -29.77
CA ILE A 139 11.51 4.37 -28.46
C ILE A 139 12.24 5.28 -27.46
N GLY A 140 13.57 5.33 -27.56
CA GLY A 140 14.42 6.24 -26.80
C GLY A 140 14.32 6.07 -25.28
N ILE A 141 14.08 4.85 -24.80
CA ILE A 141 14.13 4.44 -23.39
C ILE A 141 14.36 2.93 -23.30
N GLU A 142 15.08 2.47 -22.27
CA GLU A 142 15.26 1.05 -21.96
C GLU A 142 13.97 0.43 -21.39
N TYR A 143 12.98 0.24 -22.26
CA TYR A 143 11.60 -0.05 -21.88
C TYR A 143 11.46 -1.20 -20.87
N ILE A 144 12.07 -2.34 -21.15
CA ILE A 144 11.99 -3.55 -20.30
C ILE A 144 12.65 -3.31 -18.95
N ALA A 145 13.86 -2.72 -18.93
CA ALA A 145 14.62 -2.48 -17.72
C ALA A 145 13.92 -1.47 -16.80
N VAL A 146 13.38 -0.39 -17.38
CA VAL A 146 12.62 0.63 -16.65
C VAL A 146 11.34 0.03 -16.09
N ASN A 147 10.55 -0.67 -16.91
CA ASN A 147 9.30 -1.25 -16.49
C ASN A 147 9.51 -2.31 -15.38
N GLY A 148 10.53 -3.16 -15.51
CA GLY A 148 10.92 -4.13 -14.47
C GLY A 148 11.37 -3.46 -13.18
N SER A 149 12.15 -2.38 -13.27
CA SER A 149 12.59 -1.62 -12.09
C SER A 149 11.42 -0.97 -11.35
N LEU A 150 10.44 -0.43 -12.09
CA LEU A 150 9.22 0.17 -11.53
C LEU A 150 8.24 -0.86 -10.97
N MET A 151 8.21 -2.07 -11.54
CA MET A 151 7.34 -3.15 -11.06
C MET A 151 7.61 -3.46 -9.59
N TYR A 152 8.88 -3.51 -9.19
CA TYR A 152 9.25 -3.76 -7.81
C TYR A 152 8.64 -2.74 -6.84
N VAL A 153 8.74 -1.45 -7.17
CA VAL A 153 8.14 -0.38 -6.35
C VAL A 153 6.62 -0.51 -6.32
N ALA A 154 6.02 -0.80 -7.48
CA ALA A 154 4.58 -0.95 -7.64
C ALA A 154 4.00 -2.12 -6.83
N THR A 155 4.76 -3.20 -6.63
CA THR A 155 4.35 -4.37 -5.86
C THR A 155 4.67 -4.29 -4.37
N SER A 156 5.57 -3.39 -3.97
CA SER A 156 6.08 -3.35 -2.58
C SER A 156 5.54 -2.17 -1.77
N THR A 157 5.59 -0.93 -2.29
CA THR A 157 5.14 0.25 -1.50
C THR A 157 4.32 1.27 -2.28
N ARG A 158 4.01 1.03 -3.56
CA ARG A 158 3.35 2.01 -4.45
C ARG A 158 2.16 1.42 -5.21
N PRO A 159 1.01 1.20 -4.55
CA PRO A 159 -0.20 0.70 -5.21
C PRO A 159 -0.69 1.57 -6.38
N ASP A 160 -0.44 2.87 -6.32
CA ASP A 160 -0.77 3.83 -7.39
C ASP A 160 0.01 3.58 -8.70
N LEU A 161 1.12 2.84 -8.65
CA LEU A 161 1.88 2.44 -9.82
C LEU A 161 1.42 1.09 -10.40
N ALA A 162 0.59 0.33 -9.68
CA ALA A 162 0.23 -1.03 -10.08
C ALA A 162 -0.49 -1.08 -11.43
N TYR A 163 -1.47 -0.20 -11.65
CA TYR A 163 -2.15 -0.10 -12.95
C TYR A 163 -1.23 0.37 -14.08
N PRO A 164 -0.57 1.56 -14.02
CA PRO A 164 0.25 2.04 -15.13
C PRO A 164 1.36 1.07 -15.51
N VAL A 165 2.10 0.55 -14.52
CA VAL A 165 3.20 -0.39 -14.76
C VAL A 165 2.66 -1.73 -15.24
N GLY A 166 1.59 -2.25 -14.65
CA GLY A 166 0.94 -3.49 -15.10
C GLY A 166 0.32 -3.40 -16.50
N TYR A 167 -0.14 -2.22 -16.90
CA TYR A 167 -0.63 -1.99 -18.26
C TYR A 167 0.51 -1.96 -19.28
N LEU A 168 1.60 -1.24 -18.99
CA LEU A 168 2.78 -1.14 -19.85
C LEU A 168 3.54 -2.47 -19.95
N SER A 169 3.54 -3.28 -18.90
CA SER A 169 4.13 -4.62 -18.90
C SER A 169 3.59 -5.54 -19.99
N ARG A 170 2.43 -5.24 -20.57
CA ARG A 170 1.82 -6.03 -21.66
C ARG A 170 2.54 -5.87 -22.99
N PHE A 171 3.31 -4.79 -23.15
CA PHE A 171 3.96 -4.42 -24.40
C PHE A 171 5.47 -4.67 -24.38
N VAL A 172 6.00 -5.31 -23.33
CA VAL A 172 7.45 -5.58 -23.19
C VAL A 172 8.02 -6.39 -24.35
N GLY A 173 7.20 -7.24 -25.00
CA GLY A 173 7.63 -8.04 -26.15
C GLY A 173 7.73 -7.27 -27.46
N ASN A 174 6.96 -6.18 -27.62
CA ASN A 174 7.02 -5.30 -28.80
C ASN A 174 6.57 -3.87 -28.44
N PRO A 175 7.41 -3.10 -27.72
CA PRO A 175 7.07 -1.74 -27.32
C PRO A 175 7.15 -0.78 -28.52
N THR A 176 6.43 0.34 -28.44
CA THR A 176 6.38 1.40 -29.47
C THR A 176 6.81 2.74 -28.88
N VAL A 177 7.01 3.76 -29.71
CA VAL A 177 7.28 5.14 -29.29
C VAL A 177 6.19 5.66 -28.35
N GLN A 178 4.91 5.31 -28.61
CA GLN A 178 3.80 5.66 -27.72
C GLN A 178 3.94 5.01 -26.35
N HIS A 179 4.26 3.72 -26.30
CA HIS A 179 4.52 3.00 -25.05
C HIS A 179 5.72 3.61 -24.30
N GLY A 180 6.78 3.95 -25.02
CA GLY A 180 7.95 4.65 -24.47
C GLY A 180 7.56 5.99 -23.85
N GLY A 181 6.79 6.82 -24.55
CA GLY A 181 6.27 8.09 -24.03
C GLY A 181 5.43 7.94 -22.76
N ALA A 182 4.55 6.94 -22.72
CA ALA A 182 3.76 6.64 -21.53
C ALA A 182 4.64 6.21 -20.34
N LEU A 183 5.65 5.35 -20.57
CA LEU A 183 6.59 4.93 -19.52
C LEU A 183 7.44 6.10 -18.99
N LYS A 184 7.84 7.04 -19.87
CA LYS A 184 8.50 8.29 -19.46
C LYS A 184 7.60 9.14 -18.58
N CYS A 185 6.29 9.16 -18.83
CA CYS A 185 5.32 9.82 -17.96
C CYS A 185 5.29 9.18 -16.57
N VAL A 186 5.29 7.85 -16.47
CA VAL A 186 5.35 7.14 -15.18
C VAL A 186 6.63 7.49 -14.42
N LEU A 187 7.80 7.55 -15.08
CA LEU A 187 9.04 8.00 -14.44
C LEU A 187 8.92 9.43 -13.89
N ARG A 188 8.40 10.37 -14.67
CA ARG A 188 8.15 11.75 -14.21
C ARG A 188 7.16 11.80 -13.04
N TYR A 189 6.19 10.89 -12.99
CA TYR A 189 5.27 10.80 -11.86
C TYR A 189 6.02 10.34 -10.60
N VAL A 190 6.91 9.35 -10.72
CA VAL A 190 7.79 8.92 -9.62
C VAL A 190 8.70 10.05 -9.16
N VAL A 191 9.21 10.91 -10.05
CA VAL A 191 9.95 12.13 -9.65
C VAL A 191 9.09 13.05 -8.78
N ALA A 192 7.83 13.29 -9.16
CA ALA A 192 6.94 14.15 -8.37
C ALA A 192 6.51 13.54 -7.03
N THR A 193 6.72 12.23 -6.84
CA THR A 193 6.19 11.46 -5.71
C THR A 193 7.24 10.54 -5.10
N THR A 194 8.52 10.91 -5.17
CA THR A 194 9.64 10.02 -4.78
C THR A 194 9.63 9.67 -3.28
N ASP A 195 9.03 10.54 -2.48
CA ASP A 195 8.82 10.44 -1.04
C ASP A 195 7.53 9.72 -0.65
N HIS A 196 6.74 9.22 -1.60
CA HIS A 196 5.48 8.56 -1.28
C HIS A 196 5.67 7.10 -0.85
N GLY A 197 4.86 6.70 0.12
CA GLY A 197 4.82 5.34 0.66
C GLY A 197 3.46 5.00 1.26
N ILE A 198 3.40 3.86 1.93
CA ILE A 198 2.21 3.34 2.61
C ILE A 198 2.31 3.66 4.10
N TYR A 199 1.23 4.19 4.68
CA TYR A 199 1.14 4.46 6.10
C TYR A 199 0.14 3.55 6.80
N PHE A 200 0.61 2.82 7.80
CA PHE A 200 -0.21 2.04 8.72
C PHE A 200 -0.43 2.83 10.00
N LYS A 201 -1.69 3.13 10.30
CA LYS A 201 -2.06 3.92 11.47
C LYS A 201 -2.09 3.05 12.71
N LYS A 202 -1.42 3.50 13.78
CA LYS A 202 -1.54 2.88 15.09
C LYS A 202 -2.93 3.19 15.69
N PRO A 203 -3.66 2.17 16.18
CA PRO A 203 -4.90 2.39 16.92
C PRO A 203 -4.66 3.25 18.18
N ARG A 204 -5.58 4.19 18.50
CA ARG A 204 -5.46 5.09 19.67
C ARG A 204 -6.59 4.87 20.69
N GLY A 205 -6.30 5.14 21.96
CA GLY A 205 -7.29 5.16 23.06
C GLY A 205 -7.94 3.80 23.33
N ASP A 206 -9.23 3.80 23.69
CA ASP A 206 -10.07 2.61 23.96
C ASP A 206 -10.02 1.53 22.87
N GLN A 207 -9.61 1.85 21.64
CA GLN A 207 -9.44 0.89 20.56
C GLN A 207 -8.26 -0.07 20.81
N LEU A 208 -7.24 0.37 21.55
CA LEU A 208 -6.08 -0.45 21.89
C LEU A 208 -6.43 -1.53 22.92
N GLU A 209 -7.23 -1.19 23.94
CA GLU A 209 -7.77 -2.16 24.91
C GLU A 209 -8.86 -3.07 24.31
N LYS A 210 -9.46 -2.64 23.19
CA LYS A 210 -10.50 -3.36 22.44
C LYS A 210 -10.02 -4.02 21.16
N LEU A 211 -8.71 -4.15 20.91
CA LEU A 211 -8.16 -4.95 19.78
C LEU A 211 -8.35 -6.45 20.03
N ARG A 212 -9.61 -6.85 20.24
CA ARG A 212 -10.06 -8.24 20.23
C ARG A 212 -10.25 -8.75 18.81
N SER A 213 -10.20 -7.88 17.80
CA SER A 213 -10.29 -8.29 16.41
C SER A 213 -9.52 -7.42 15.43
N ILE A 214 -8.97 -8.04 14.39
CA ILE A 214 -8.39 -7.40 13.21
C ILE A 214 -9.41 -7.44 12.08
N THR A 215 -9.63 -6.31 11.41
CA THR A 215 -10.48 -6.24 10.23
C THR A 215 -9.61 -6.08 8.99
N VAL A 216 -9.85 -6.94 7.99
CA VAL A 216 -9.36 -6.79 6.62
C VAL A 216 -10.48 -6.12 5.82
N ASP A 217 -10.22 -4.91 5.33
CA ASP A 217 -11.16 -4.17 4.50
C ASP A 217 -10.72 -4.25 3.04
N GLY A 218 -11.49 -4.96 2.23
CA GLY A 218 -11.26 -5.13 0.80
C GLY A 218 -12.12 -4.18 -0.04
N TYR A 219 -11.58 -3.77 -1.18
CA TYR A 219 -12.31 -3.06 -2.22
C TYR A 219 -11.97 -3.68 -3.57
N CYS A 220 -12.95 -3.83 -4.45
CA CYS A 220 -12.72 -4.27 -5.82
C CYS A 220 -13.43 -3.37 -6.85
N ASP A 221 -12.91 -3.39 -8.06
CA ASP A 221 -13.48 -2.75 -9.25
C ASP A 221 -13.10 -3.58 -10.47
N SER A 222 -13.84 -3.40 -11.57
CA SER A 222 -13.49 -3.92 -12.87
C SER A 222 -13.72 -2.88 -13.97
N ASP A 223 -12.77 -2.76 -14.89
CA ASP A 223 -12.97 -1.93 -16.10
C ASP A 223 -13.32 -2.82 -17.30
N SER A 224 -14.62 -2.86 -17.65
CA SER A 224 -15.16 -3.54 -18.82
C SER A 224 -15.28 -2.59 -20.01
N GLY A 225 -14.67 -2.92 -21.16
CA GLY A 225 -15.00 -2.26 -22.44
C GLY A 225 -13.96 -1.27 -22.98
N ASN A 226 -12.82 -1.08 -22.31
CA ASN A 226 -11.82 -0.12 -22.79
C ASN A 226 -10.80 -0.69 -23.80
N ARG A 227 -11.02 -1.90 -24.35
CA ARG A 227 -9.97 -2.63 -25.09
C ARG A 227 -10.49 -3.36 -26.35
N PRO A 228 -10.09 -2.92 -27.55
CA PRO A 228 -10.38 -3.59 -28.82
C PRO A 228 -9.73 -4.98 -28.94
N ASP A 229 -8.48 -5.13 -28.47
CA ASP A 229 -7.60 -6.23 -28.85
C ASP A 229 -8.02 -7.62 -28.34
N ASN A 230 -8.63 -7.73 -27.17
CA ASN A 230 -8.99 -9.03 -26.57
C ASN A 230 -10.30 -9.04 -25.77
N ARG A 231 -11.00 -7.90 -25.68
CA ARG A 231 -12.26 -7.74 -24.93
C ARG A 231 -12.23 -8.19 -23.46
N LYS A 232 -11.04 -8.42 -22.86
CA LYS A 232 -10.90 -8.83 -21.45
C LYS A 232 -10.84 -7.61 -20.53
N SER A 233 -11.63 -7.66 -19.46
CA SER A 233 -11.64 -6.62 -18.42
C SER A 233 -10.38 -6.64 -17.57
N VAL A 234 -10.13 -5.55 -16.84
CA VAL A 234 -9.08 -5.46 -15.82
C VAL A 234 -9.74 -5.55 -14.44
N THR A 235 -9.34 -6.53 -13.64
CA THR A 235 -9.66 -6.62 -12.21
C THR A 235 -8.69 -5.77 -11.42
N GLY A 236 -9.23 -4.95 -10.54
CA GLY A 236 -8.47 -4.25 -9.51
C GLY A 236 -9.03 -4.60 -8.14
N TYR A 237 -8.15 -4.85 -7.17
CA TYR A 237 -8.55 -4.91 -5.77
C TYR A 237 -7.47 -4.34 -4.87
N VAL A 238 -7.88 -3.88 -3.69
CA VAL A 238 -6.97 -3.51 -2.60
C VAL A 238 -7.53 -4.03 -1.28
N MET A 239 -6.68 -4.70 -0.52
CA MET A 239 -6.92 -5.21 0.83
C MET A 239 -6.18 -4.33 1.82
N MET A 240 -6.91 -3.85 2.82
CA MET A 240 -6.46 -2.86 3.78
C MET A 240 -6.46 -3.45 5.19
N VAL A 241 -5.40 -3.18 5.95
CA VAL A 241 -5.33 -3.43 7.39
C VAL A 241 -4.74 -2.18 8.04
N ALA A 242 -5.30 -1.75 9.17
CA ALA A 242 -4.82 -0.56 9.90
C ALA A 242 -4.67 0.70 9.01
N SER A 243 -5.64 0.92 8.11
CA SER A 243 -5.66 2.04 7.15
C SER A 243 -4.53 2.06 6.11
N GLY A 244 -3.74 0.98 5.98
CA GLY A 244 -2.75 0.81 4.92
C GLY A 244 -3.00 -0.46 4.08
N PRO A 245 -2.67 -0.45 2.77
CA PRO A 245 -2.80 -1.60 1.91
C PRO A 245 -1.77 -2.66 2.25
N VAL A 246 -2.23 -3.91 2.33
CA VAL A 246 -1.38 -5.09 2.57
C VAL A 246 -1.33 -6.02 1.36
N ALA A 247 -2.35 -5.98 0.50
CA ALA A 247 -2.37 -6.68 -0.78
C ALA A 247 -3.14 -5.86 -1.80
N TRP A 248 -2.67 -5.83 -3.04
CA TRP A 248 -3.36 -5.15 -4.13
C TRP A 248 -3.01 -5.77 -5.47
N THR A 249 -3.88 -5.57 -6.46
CA THR A 249 -3.67 -6.09 -7.80
C THR A 249 -4.26 -5.18 -8.86
N ALA A 250 -3.66 -5.21 -10.04
CA ALA A 250 -4.17 -4.61 -11.27
C ALA A 250 -3.91 -5.58 -12.42
N ARG A 251 -4.82 -6.54 -12.63
CA ARG A 251 -4.59 -7.69 -13.54
C ARG A 251 -5.70 -7.84 -14.55
N ARG A 252 -5.35 -8.38 -15.72
CA ARG A 252 -6.33 -8.73 -16.75
C ARG A 252 -7.06 -10.00 -16.33
N GLN A 253 -8.38 -9.99 -16.44
CA GLN A 253 -9.20 -11.17 -16.17
C GLN A 253 -8.82 -12.33 -17.10
N SER A 254 -8.85 -13.55 -16.57
CA SER A 254 -8.63 -14.76 -17.36
C SER A 254 -9.82 -15.03 -18.29
N VAL A 255 -11.04 -14.77 -17.81
CA VAL A 255 -12.31 -14.95 -18.49
C VAL A 255 -12.74 -13.69 -19.24
N VAL A 256 -13.44 -13.85 -20.37
CA VAL A 256 -14.11 -12.75 -21.08
C VAL A 256 -15.51 -12.61 -20.50
N ALA A 257 -15.75 -11.55 -19.72
CA ALA A 257 -17.08 -11.25 -19.18
C ALA A 257 -18.02 -10.76 -20.30
N GLN A 258 -19.29 -11.18 -20.25
CA GLN A 258 -20.31 -10.79 -21.23
C GLN A 258 -21.09 -9.53 -20.80
N SER A 259 -20.90 -9.08 -19.56
CA SER A 259 -21.45 -7.82 -19.05
C SER A 259 -20.56 -7.19 -17.99
N THR A 260 -20.75 -5.90 -17.73
CA THR A 260 -20.07 -5.19 -16.63
C THR A 260 -20.36 -5.84 -15.27
N ALA A 261 -21.59 -6.33 -15.04
CA ALA A 261 -21.94 -7.01 -13.80
C ALA A 261 -21.16 -8.32 -13.61
N GLU A 262 -20.90 -9.06 -14.69
CA GLU A 262 -20.08 -10.29 -14.63
C GLU A 262 -18.61 -9.96 -14.41
N ALA A 263 -18.07 -8.92 -15.05
CA ALA A 263 -16.69 -8.48 -14.83
C ALA A 263 -16.47 -8.06 -13.37
N GLU A 264 -17.41 -7.31 -12.80
CA GLU A 264 -17.39 -6.92 -11.39
C GLU A 264 -17.47 -8.12 -10.45
N TYR A 265 -18.26 -9.11 -10.82
CA TYR A 265 -18.38 -10.32 -10.03
C TYR A 265 -17.10 -11.16 -10.04
N VAL A 266 -16.44 -11.27 -11.20
CA VAL A 266 -15.12 -11.92 -11.33
C VAL A 266 -14.10 -11.20 -10.44
N ALA A 267 -14.09 -9.86 -10.48
CA ALA A 267 -13.22 -9.06 -9.61
C ALA A 267 -13.51 -9.27 -8.12
N SER A 268 -14.80 -9.33 -7.75
CA SER A 268 -15.26 -9.62 -6.39
C SER A 268 -14.82 -11.02 -5.93
N CYS A 269 -14.85 -12.01 -6.82
CA CYS A 269 -14.40 -13.37 -6.52
C CYS A 269 -12.89 -13.43 -6.25
N GLU A 270 -12.08 -12.80 -7.10
CA GLU A 270 -10.62 -12.72 -6.90
C GLU A 270 -10.27 -11.99 -5.60
N ALA A 271 -10.93 -10.86 -5.33
CA ALA A 271 -10.77 -10.15 -4.07
C ALA A 271 -11.23 -11.00 -2.87
N CYS A 272 -12.33 -11.74 -2.97
CA CYS A 272 -12.80 -12.61 -1.90
C CYS A 272 -11.79 -13.73 -1.57
N MET A 273 -11.20 -14.35 -2.59
CA MET A 273 -10.17 -15.38 -2.39
C MET A 273 -8.92 -14.81 -1.70
N GLU A 274 -8.44 -13.65 -2.14
CA GLU A 274 -7.29 -12.97 -1.54
C GLU A 274 -7.56 -12.60 -0.09
N GLY A 275 -8.69 -11.95 0.19
CA GLY A 275 -9.08 -11.56 1.54
C GLY A 275 -9.25 -12.76 2.46
N LYS A 276 -9.81 -13.87 1.97
CA LYS A 276 -9.92 -15.11 2.74
C LYS A 276 -8.55 -15.71 3.06
N SER A 277 -7.61 -15.69 2.11
CA SER A 277 -6.23 -16.11 2.34
C SER A 277 -5.59 -15.29 3.47
N LEU A 278 -5.72 -13.96 3.43
CA LEU A 278 -5.23 -13.07 4.48
C LEU A 278 -5.85 -13.36 5.85
N ILE A 279 -7.16 -13.63 5.90
CA ILE A 279 -7.85 -13.99 7.14
C ILE A 279 -7.31 -15.32 7.70
N ASN A 280 -7.10 -16.32 6.86
CA ASN A 280 -6.55 -17.60 7.29
C ASN A 280 -5.15 -17.40 7.89
N ILE A 281 -4.28 -16.64 7.21
CA ILE A 281 -2.95 -16.28 7.72
C ILE A 281 -3.05 -15.55 9.05
N LEU A 282 -3.92 -14.54 9.18
CA LEU A 282 -4.09 -13.79 10.42
C LEU A 282 -4.63 -14.64 11.57
N THR A 283 -5.56 -15.55 11.28
CA THR A 283 -6.17 -16.44 12.29
C THR A 283 -5.14 -17.43 12.83
N GLU A 284 -4.30 -17.96 11.95
CA GLU A 284 -3.21 -18.85 12.33
C GLU A 284 -2.09 -18.09 13.05
N LEU A 285 -1.73 -16.89 12.56
CA LEU A 285 -0.74 -16.03 13.18
C LEU A 285 -1.16 -15.55 14.56
N LEU A 286 -2.44 -15.25 14.79
CA LEU A 286 -3.01 -14.62 15.98
C LEU A 286 -4.33 -15.29 16.42
N PRO A 287 -4.31 -16.56 16.88
CA PRO A 287 -5.52 -17.33 17.19
C PRO A 287 -6.34 -16.77 18.36
N ALA A 288 -5.72 -15.98 19.23
CA ALA A 288 -6.41 -15.30 20.33
C ALA A 288 -7.12 -14.00 19.91
N VAL A 289 -6.94 -13.56 18.66
CA VAL A 289 -7.50 -12.32 18.11
C VAL A 289 -8.54 -12.69 17.05
N GLY A 290 -9.76 -12.18 17.18
CA GLY A 290 -10.79 -12.35 16.17
C GLY A 290 -10.39 -11.71 14.83
N THR A 291 -10.90 -12.24 13.73
CA THR A 291 -10.61 -11.70 12.39
C THR A 291 -11.92 -11.47 11.64
N ASN A 292 -12.05 -10.30 11.02
CA ASN A 292 -13.23 -9.94 10.24
C ASN A 292 -12.80 -9.58 8.81
N PHE A 293 -13.61 -9.94 7.83
CA PHE A 293 -13.40 -9.56 6.43
C PHE A 293 -14.60 -8.83 5.87
N THR A 294 -14.35 -7.64 5.33
CA THR A 294 -15.36 -6.88 4.59
C THR A 294 -14.89 -6.66 3.15
N LEU A 295 -15.83 -6.63 2.20
CA LEU A 295 -15.53 -6.38 0.80
C LEU A 295 -16.52 -5.35 0.22
N GLY A 296 -16.00 -4.21 -0.21
CA GLY A 296 -16.74 -3.17 -0.91
C GLY A 296 -16.81 -3.45 -2.41
N VAL A 297 -18.02 -3.49 -2.95
CA VAL A 297 -18.30 -3.66 -4.38
C VAL A 297 -19.16 -2.49 -4.84
N ASP A 298 -18.82 -1.86 -5.97
CA ASP A 298 -19.53 -0.65 -6.42
C ASP A 298 -20.83 -0.98 -7.21
N ASN A 299 -20.84 -2.15 -7.85
CA ASN A 299 -21.92 -2.59 -8.70
C ASN A 299 -23.03 -3.33 -7.94
N GLN A 300 -24.22 -2.71 -7.95
CA GLN A 300 -25.40 -3.26 -7.28
C GLN A 300 -25.89 -4.58 -7.87
N ALA A 301 -25.70 -4.81 -9.17
CA ALA A 301 -26.06 -6.07 -9.81
C ALA A 301 -25.12 -7.20 -9.34
N ALA A 302 -23.81 -6.93 -9.23
CA ALA A 302 -22.86 -7.90 -8.69
C ALA A 302 -23.17 -8.22 -7.21
N LEU A 303 -23.50 -7.20 -6.41
CA LEU A 303 -23.93 -7.39 -5.02
C LEU A 303 -25.22 -8.24 -4.92
N ALA A 304 -26.22 -7.96 -5.76
CA ALA A 304 -27.47 -8.73 -5.78
C ALA A 304 -27.21 -10.19 -6.17
N LEU A 305 -26.27 -10.45 -7.08
CA LEU A 305 -25.87 -11.80 -7.46
C LEU A 305 -25.15 -12.54 -6.31
N ALA A 306 -24.41 -11.83 -5.46
CA ALA A 306 -23.76 -12.43 -4.29
C ALA A 306 -24.77 -12.77 -3.17
N SER A 307 -25.85 -12.01 -3.05
CA SER A 307 -26.85 -12.21 -1.98
C SER A 307 -28.02 -13.12 -2.36
N ASN A 308 -28.42 -13.16 -3.64
CA ASN A 308 -29.61 -13.89 -4.08
C ASN A 308 -29.26 -15.10 -4.96
N PRO A 309 -29.91 -16.26 -4.77
CA PRO A 309 -29.65 -17.49 -5.53
C PRO A 309 -30.28 -17.51 -6.94
N THR A 310 -30.60 -16.36 -7.52
CA THR A 310 -31.21 -16.32 -8.86
C THR A 310 -30.21 -16.79 -9.92
N TYR A 311 -30.50 -17.98 -10.48
CA TYR A 311 -29.75 -18.60 -11.55
C TYR A 311 -30.22 -18.00 -12.89
N SER A 312 -29.32 -17.35 -13.62
CA SER A 312 -29.59 -16.86 -14.98
C SER A 312 -28.84 -17.73 -15.98
N ARG A 313 -29.44 -18.06 -17.12
CA ARG A 313 -28.74 -18.77 -18.21
C ARG A 313 -27.49 -18.02 -18.70
N LYS A 314 -27.38 -16.71 -18.45
CA LYS A 314 -26.28 -15.84 -18.89
C LYS A 314 -24.97 -16.06 -18.11
N THR A 315 -25.05 -16.53 -16.86
CA THR A 315 -23.90 -16.61 -15.94
C THR A 315 -23.15 -17.95 -15.94
N ARG A 316 -23.60 -18.93 -16.74
CA ARG A 316 -23.15 -20.33 -16.68
C ARG A 316 -21.63 -20.51 -16.81
N HIS A 317 -20.96 -19.63 -17.54
CA HIS A 317 -19.52 -19.69 -17.81
C HIS A 317 -18.65 -19.26 -16.61
N ILE A 318 -19.24 -18.67 -15.57
CA ILE A 318 -18.58 -18.27 -14.32
C ILE A 318 -19.29 -18.85 -13.08
N ASP A 319 -20.10 -19.91 -13.24
CA ASP A 319 -20.90 -20.52 -12.16
C ASP A 319 -20.06 -20.88 -10.92
N LEU A 320 -18.83 -21.39 -11.10
CA LEU A 320 -17.93 -21.71 -9.97
C LEU A 320 -17.60 -20.48 -9.11
N GLN A 321 -17.34 -19.33 -9.75
CA GLN A 321 -17.05 -18.08 -9.05
C GLN A 321 -18.29 -17.59 -8.29
N PHE A 322 -19.48 -17.74 -8.89
CA PHE A 322 -20.76 -17.46 -8.25
C PHE A 322 -20.98 -18.28 -6.99
N HIS A 323 -20.77 -19.59 -7.08
CA HIS A 323 -20.95 -20.49 -5.96
C HIS A 323 -19.99 -20.14 -4.81
N TYR A 324 -18.72 -19.89 -5.10
CA TYR A 324 -17.71 -19.57 -4.10
C TYR A 324 -18.08 -18.32 -3.27
N VAL A 325 -18.31 -17.17 -3.92
CA VAL A 325 -18.57 -15.91 -3.19
C VAL A 325 -19.87 -16.01 -2.38
N ARG A 326 -20.91 -16.65 -2.94
CA ARG A 326 -22.18 -16.88 -2.23
C ARG A 326 -22.00 -17.72 -0.98
N GLU A 327 -21.22 -18.80 -1.08
CA GLU A 327 -20.92 -19.66 0.06
C GLU A 327 -20.20 -18.88 1.16
N GLN A 328 -19.18 -18.09 0.81
CA GLN A 328 -18.46 -17.26 1.78
C GLN A 328 -19.37 -16.23 2.46
N VAL A 329 -20.33 -15.64 1.73
CA VAL A 329 -21.33 -14.72 2.32
C VAL A 329 -22.29 -15.48 3.24
N LYS A 330 -22.78 -16.64 2.82
CA LYS A 330 -23.72 -17.47 3.60
C LYS A 330 -23.11 -17.96 4.91
N GLU A 331 -21.84 -18.34 4.87
CA GLU A 331 -21.04 -18.74 6.03
C GLU A 331 -20.63 -17.56 6.92
N LYS A 332 -20.95 -16.32 6.52
CA LYS A 332 -20.52 -15.08 7.16
C LYS A 332 -18.99 -14.96 7.23
N ALA A 333 -18.27 -15.64 6.34
CA ALA A 333 -16.83 -15.53 6.18
C ALA A 333 -16.42 -14.19 5.54
N VAL A 334 -17.31 -13.57 4.77
CA VAL A 334 -17.14 -12.21 4.22
C VAL A 334 -18.43 -11.40 4.36
N LYS A 335 -18.29 -10.13 4.74
CA LYS A 335 -19.38 -9.15 4.69
C LYS A 335 -19.21 -8.25 3.47
N ILE A 336 -20.06 -8.45 2.46
CA ILE A 336 -20.06 -7.63 1.25
C ILE A 336 -21.00 -6.42 1.43
N TRP A 337 -20.59 -5.24 0.97
CA TRP A 337 -21.38 -4.02 1.02
C TRP A 337 -21.21 -3.17 -0.24
N LYS A 338 -22.19 -2.29 -0.50
CA LYS A 338 -22.16 -1.39 -1.66
C LYS A 338 -21.28 -0.17 -1.39
N VAL A 339 -20.16 -0.04 -2.08
CA VAL A 339 -19.32 1.18 -2.04
C VAL A 339 -19.76 2.17 -3.12
N ASN A 340 -19.61 3.46 -2.85
CA ASN A 340 -19.79 4.48 -3.89
C ASN A 340 -18.51 4.55 -4.74
N GLY A 341 -18.62 4.49 -6.07
CA GLY A 341 -17.47 4.54 -6.98
C GLY A 341 -16.57 5.78 -6.80
N GLU A 342 -17.10 6.89 -6.29
CA GLU A 342 -16.31 8.10 -5.97
C GLU A 342 -15.35 7.94 -4.77
N VAL A 343 -15.51 6.87 -4.01
CA VAL A 343 -14.67 6.51 -2.84
C VAL A 343 -14.19 5.06 -2.92
N ASN A 344 -14.25 4.44 -4.10
CA ASN A 344 -13.70 3.11 -4.33
C ASN A 344 -12.21 3.22 -4.70
N PRO A 345 -11.27 2.85 -3.83
CA PRO A 345 -9.85 2.92 -4.15
C PRO A 345 -9.42 1.94 -5.26
N ALA A 346 -10.18 0.86 -5.48
CA ALA A 346 -9.89 -0.10 -6.53
C ALA A 346 -10.03 0.49 -7.95
N ASP A 347 -10.76 1.59 -8.13
CA ASP A 347 -10.82 2.33 -9.39
C ASP A 347 -9.43 2.79 -9.88
N SER A 348 -8.50 3.08 -8.96
CA SER A 348 -7.13 3.46 -9.33
C SER A 348 -6.32 2.31 -9.91
N LEU A 349 -6.83 1.08 -9.79
CA LEU A 349 -6.16 -0.16 -10.19
C LEU A 349 -6.73 -0.75 -11.49
N THR A 350 -7.82 -0.20 -12.02
CA THR A 350 -8.52 -0.73 -13.21
C THR A 350 -8.45 0.19 -14.42
N LYS A 351 -8.37 1.50 -14.19
CA LYS A 351 -8.50 2.53 -15.23
C LYS A 351 -7.62 3.75 -14.94
N PRO A 352 -7.23 4.50 -15.98
CA PRO A 352 -6.50 5.75 -15.80
C PRO A 352 -7.42 6.80 -15.17
N LEU A 353 -6.91 7.51 -14.16
CA LEU A 353 -7.67 8.53 -13.43
C LEU A 353 -7.03 9.91 -13.57
N GLY A 354 -7.87 10.94 -13.58
CA GLY A 354 -7.42 12.32 -13.46
C GLY A 354 -6.80 12.60 -12.08
N PHE A 355 -5.86 13.54 -12.02
CA PHE A 355 -5.11 13.87 -10.80
C PHE A 355 -5.98 14.09 -9.54
N PRO A 356 -7.06 14.89 -9.57
CA PRO A 356 -7.85 15.13 -8.36
C PRO A 356 -8.45 13.86 -7.77
N ARG A 357 -8.94 12.96 -8.63
CA ARG A 357 -9.53 11.69 -8.20
C ARG A 357 -8.46 10.72 -7.73
N LEU A 358 -7.34 10.60 -8.46
CA LEU A 358 -6.21 9.76 -8.05
C LEU A 358 -5.67 10.19 -6.67
N ALA A 359 -5.48 11.50 -6.45
CA ALA A 359 -5.00 12.01 -5.17
C ALA A 359 -5.94 11.66 -4.01
N LYS A 360 -7.26 11.76 -4.22
CA LYS A 360 -8.28 11.36 -3.23
C LYS A 360 -8.20 9.87 -2.92
N LEU A 361 -8.14 9.00 -3.93
CA LEU A 361 -8.11 7.55 -3.73
C LEU A 361 -6.80 7.08 -3.06
N LYS A 362 -5.66 7.68 -3.41
CA LYS A 362 -4.37 7.43 -2.73
C LYS A 362 -4.46 7.71 -1.22
N ALA A 363 -5.06 8.85 -0.86
CA ALA A 363 -5.22 9.22 0.54
C ALA A 363 -6.11 8.23 1.30
N LEU A 364 -7.14 7.66 0.66
CA LEU A 364 -8.01 6.64 1.26
C LEU A 364 -7.25 5.35 1.59
N VAL A 365 -6.27 4.97 0.78
CA VAL A 365 -5.43 3.80 1.02
C VAL A 365 -4.20 4.12 1.87
N GLY A 366 -4.20 5.22 2.63
CA GLY A 366 -3.06 5.57 3.49
C GLY A 366 -1.76 5.86 2.73
N MET A 367 -1.85 6.08 1.42
CA MET A 367 -0.70 6.37 0.59
C MET A 367 -0.46 7.87 0.57
N LYS A 368 0.68 8.28 1.13
CA LYS A 368 0.99 9.70 1.39
C LYS A 368 2.48 9.98 1.19
N PRO A 369 2.88 11.24 0.96
CA PRO A 369 4.28 11.64 1.07
C PRO A 369 4.79 11.37 2.49
N ASP A 370 6.11 11.23 2.61
CA ASP A 370 6.81 11.15 3.88
C ASP A 370 6.31 12.23 4.85
N LEU A 371 6.23 11.86 6.13
CA LEU A 371 5.77 12.72 7.23
C LEU A 371 6.73 13.88 7.50
N GLN A 372 7.95 13.85 6.94
CA GLN A 372 8.81 15.01 6.97
C GLN A 372 8.23 16.11 6.07
N PRO A 373 8.03 17.33 6.59
CA PRO A 373 7.50 18.42 5.78
C PRO A 373 8.41 18.61 4.56
N THR A 374 7.81 18.67 3.38
CA THR A 374 8.56 18.89 2.13
C THR A 374 9.39 20.18 2.25
N PRO A 375 10.49 20.37 1.51
CA PRO A 375 11.24 21.63 1.53
C PRO A 375 10.35 22.87 1.25
N ARG A 376 9.22 22.68 0.55
CA ARG A 376 8.22 23.72 0.33
C ARG A 376 7.37 23.98 1.58
N GLU A 377 6.92 22.94 2.28
CA GLU A 377 6.19 23.06 3.54
C GLU A 377 7.08 23.60 4.66
N GLN A 378 8.35 23.16 4.75
CA GLN A 378 9.33 23.74 5.66
C GLN A 378 9.51 25.24 5.43
N ARG A 379 9.65 25.67 4.16
CA ARG A 379 9.72 27.11 3.81
C ARG A 379 8.41 27.84 4.15
N ARG A 380 7.25 27.23 3.95
CA ARG A 380 5.95 27.81 4.30
C ARG A 380 5.77 27.95 5.81
N SER A 381 6.13 26.93 6.58
CA SER A 381 6.10 26.93 8.04
C SER A 381 7.11 27.91 8.63
N GLN A 382 8.33 28.00 8.07
CA GLN A 382 9.31 29.04 8.42
C GLN A 382 8.75 30.42 8.14
N TYR A 383 8.18 30.66 6.94
CA TYR A 383 7.56 31.94 6.61
C TYR A 383 6.42 32.31 7.59
N GLN A 384 5.56 31.35 7.91
CA GLN A 384 4.46 31.55 8.88
C GLN A 384 4.98 31.84 10.29
N ALA A 385 6.00 31.11 10.77
CA ALA A 385 6.63 31.36 12.06
C ALA A 385 7.29 32.74 12.11
N THR A 386 7.98 33.14 11.03
CA THR A 386 8.62 34.47 10.94
C THR A 386 7.58 35.59 10.92
N LYS A 387 6.43 35.37 10.27
CA LYS A 387 5.33 36.33 10.24
C LYS A 387 4.69 36.47 11.62
N GLN A 388 4.40 35.35 12.29
CA GLN A 388 3.85 35.32 13.64
C GLN A 388 4.73 36.10 14.62
N GLN A 389 6.04 35.86 14.58
CA GLN A 389 7.00 36.52 15.45
C GLN A 389 7.08 38.03 15.21
N ARG A 390 7.01 38.49 13.95
CA ARG A 390 6.92 39.92 13.64
C ARG A 390 5.62 40.55 14.16
N ASP A 391 4.50 39.84 14.03
CA ASP A 391 3.21 40.32 14.49
C ASP A 391 3.19 40.42 16.04
N ASP A 392 3.82 39.47 16.74
CA ASP A 392 3.98 39.45 18.20
C ASP A 392 4.93 40.57 18.68
N ASP A 393 6.08 40.78 18.03
CA ASP A 393 7.03 41.86 18.34
C ASP A 393 6.39 43.24 18.16
N HIS A 394 5.56 43.42 17.12
CA HIS A 394 4.81 44.66 16.89
C HIS A 394 3.75 44.89 17.97
N ALA A 395 3.05 43.85 18.41
CA ALA A 395 2.08 43.94 19.50
C ALA A 395 2.75 44.29 20.84
N GLU A 396 3.92 43.71 21.12
CA GLU A 396 4.68 43.98 22.35
C GLU A 396 5.25 45.41 22.36
N ALA A 397 5.77 45.89 21.22
CA ALA A 397 6.22 47.28 21.08
C ALA A 397 5.08 48.29 21.29
N ALA A 398 3.90 48.02 20.74
CA ALA A 398 2.71 48.85 20.94
C ALA A 398 2.25 48.85 22.41
N HIS A 399 2.26 47.69 23.07
CA HIS A 399 1.94 47.58 24.50
C HIS A 399 2.96 48.31 25.38
N SER A 400 4.25 48.24 25.05
CA SER A 400 5.32 48.95 25.77
C SER A 400 5.20 50.47 25.62
N GLN A 401 4.93 50.97 24.41
CA GLN A 401 4.65 52.39 24.17
C GLN A 401 3.42 52.88 24.95
N PHE A 402 2.34 52.10 24.96
CA PHE A 402 1.14 52.44 25.72
C PHE A 402 1.39 52.50 27.25
N ARG A 403 2.16 51.54 27.79
CA ARG A 403 2.58 51.56 29.21
C ARG A 403 3.50 52.74 29.53
N GLY A 404 4.41 53.09 28.62
CA GLY A 404 5.28 54.26 28.75
C GLY A 404 4.50 55.57 28.78
N ALA A 405 3.50 55.72 27.88
CA ALA A 405 2.63 56.88 27.84
C ALA A 405 1.78 57.03 29.11
N LEU A 406 1.22 55.94 29.63
CA LEU A 406 0.47 55.95 30.89
C LEU A 406 1.33 56.36 32.10
N ARG A 407 2.59 55.93 32.17
CA ARG A 407 3.53 56.34 33.23
C ARG A 407 3.89 57.82 33.13
N ALA A 408 4.13 58.32 31.91
CA ALA A 408 4.42 59.74 31.68
C ALA A 408 3.23 60.64 32.04
N SER A 409 1.99 60.18 31.81
CA SER A 409 0.78 60.91 32.23
C SER A 409 0.55 60.89 33.74
N SER A 410 1.06 59.90 34.47
CA SER A 410 0.97 59.86 35.94
C SER A 410 2.03 60.71 36.66
N GLU A 411 3.16 61.02 35.99
CA GLU A 411 4.25 61.83 36.57
C GLU A 411 4.15 63.33 36.22
N GLY A 412 3.30 63.71 35.26
CA GLY A 412 3.07 65.10 34.85
C GLY A 412 1.88 65.81 35.53
N GLY A 413 1.23 65.16 36.49
CA GLY A 413 0.11 65.74 37.25
C GLY A 413 0.56 66.31 38.60
N CYS A 414 1.16 67.50 38.58
CA CYS A 414 1.36 68.34 39.75
C CYS A 414 0.96 69.78 39.42
#